data_AF-A0A9K3STF5-F1
#
_entry.id   AF-A0A9K3STF5-F1
#
_cell.length_a   1.000
_cell.length_b   1.000
_cell.length_c   1.000
_cell.angle_alpha   90.00
_cell.angle_beta   90.00
_cell.angle_gamma   90.00
#
_symmetry.space_group_name_H-M   'P 1'
#
loop_
_entity.id
_entity.type
_entity.pdbx_description
1 polymer ?
#
loop_
_entity_poly.entity_id
_entity_poly.type
_entity_poly.pdbx_seq_one_letter_code
_entity_poly.pdbx_strand_id
1 'polypeptide(L)'
;MLKLSNQFKIISICLFIFLGLLFINNNKNNKKLYALPGIDLNIRQQQLEEERNRLLISFNNIFNNMDLNSSTRLRMMREVAESMNCTLDDLQRINQQILMRDQYHLQNQNNRNQQNNNRRN
;
A
#
# COMPACT_ATOMS: atom_id res chain seq x y z
N MET A 1 -0.07 -34.89 37.85
CA MET A 1 0.16 -33.61 37.12
C MET A 1 1.35 -33.62 36.15
N LEU A 2 2.39 -34.46 36.32
CA LEU A 2 3.57 -34.50 35.44
C LEU A 2 3.28 -34.94 33.98
N LYS A 3 2.35 -35.87 33.76
CA LYS A 3 2.00 -36.38 32.42
C LYS A 3 1.37 -35.32 31.51
N LEU A 4 0.53 -34.44 32.08
CA LEU A 4 -0.11 -33.34 31.35
C LEU A 4 0.93 -32.30 30.90
N SER A 5 1.92 -32.00 31.75
CA SER A 5 2.97 -31.01 31.42
C SER A 5 3.86 -31.45 30.24
N ASN A 6 4.16 -32.75 30.12
CA ASN A 6 4.93 -33.26 28.98
C ASN A 6 4.10 -33.28 27.69
N GLN A 7 2.79 -33.55 27.77
CA GLN A 7 1.89 -33.45 26.63
C GLN A 7 1.79 -32.00 26.12
N PHE A 8 1.70 -31.01 27.02
CA PHE A 8 1.71 -29.59 26.62
C PHE A 8 3.03 -29.17 25.96
N LYS A 9 4.18 -29.68 26.42
CA LYS A 9 5.47 -29.44 25.76
C LYS A 9 5.51 -29.99 24.33
N ILE A 10 5.01 -31.21 24.15
CA ILE A 10 4.93 -31.85 22.81
C ILE A 10 3.99 -31.05 21.90
N ILE A 11 2.81 -30.69 22.40
CA ILE A 11 1.85 -29.87 21.65
C ILE A 11 2.46 -28.52 21.28
N SER A 12 3.16 -27.86 22.20
CA SER A 12 3.82 -26.58 21.96
C SER A 12 4.91 -26.66 20.87
N ILE A 13 5.73 -27.71 20.87
CA ILE A 13 6.75 -27.94 19.84
C ILE A 13 6.09 -28.22 18.49
N CYS A 14 5.04 -29.05 18.46
CA CYS A 14 4.28 -29.32 17.24
C CYS A 14 3.64 -28.04 16.68
N LEU A 15 3.08 -27.18 17.54
CA LEU A 15 2.49 -25.89 17.15
C LEU A 15 3.55 -24.96 16.57
N PHE A 16 4.73 -24.89 17.19
CA PHE A 16 5.85 -24.06 16.71
C PHE A 16 6.33 -24.52 15.32
N ILE A 17 6.48 -25.82 15.10
CA ILE A 17 6.85 -26.38 13.80
C ILE A 17 5.75 -26.14 12.76
N PHE A 18 4.47 -26.27 13.15
CA PHE A 18 3.34 -26.03 12.27
C PHE A 18 3.23 -24.55 11.86
N LEU A 19 3.43 -23.61 12.80
CA LEU A 19 3.53 -22.18 12.48
C LEU A 19 4.73 -21.89 11.59
N GLY A 20 5.90 -22.47 11.88
CA GLY A 20 7.10 -22.32 11.03
C GLY A 20 6.87 -22.81 9.61
N LEU A 21 6.21 -23.96 9.44
CA LEU A 21 5.80 -24.49 8.14
C LEU A 21 4.75 -23.61 7.47
N LEU A 22 3.76 -23.09 8.20
CA LEU A 22 2.80 -22.13 7.66
C LEU A 22 3.49 -20.86 7.17
N PHE A 23 4.48 -20.33 7.89
CA PHE A 23 5.26 -19.17 7.45
C PHE A 23 6.11 -19.49 6.22
N ILE A 24 6.82 -20.61 6.18
CA ILE A 24 7.66 -21.00 5.02
C ILE A 24 6.81 -21.33 3.79
N ASN A 25 5.68 -22.02 3.97
CA ASN A 25 4.79 -22.42 2.88
C ASN A 25 3.95 -21.25 2.38
N ASN A 26 3.51 -20.35 3.27
CA ASN A 26 2.95 -19.06 2.86
C ASN A 26 4.02 -18.20 2.18
N ASN A 27 5.29 -18.23 2.57
CA ASN A 27 6.32 -17.43 1.89
C ASN A 27 6.69 -18.00 0.49
N LYS A 28 6.66 -19.33 0.33
CA LYS A 28 6.85 -19.99 -0.99
C LYS A 28 5.66 -19.83 -1.94
N ASN A 29 4.43 -19.81 -1.41
CA ASN A 29 3.21 -19.69 -2.21
C ASN A 29 2.65 -18.26 -2.30
N ASN A 30 3.05 -17.33 -1.42
CA ASN A 30 2.73 -15.90 -1.54
C ASN A 30 3.68 -15.21 -2.53
N LYS A 31 3.57 -15.64 -3.78
CA LYS A 31 3.62 -14.66 -4.86
C LYS A 31 2.44 -13.71 -4.62
N LYS A 32 2.74 -12.55 -4.02
CA LYS A 32 1.88 -11.36 -3.84
C LYS A 32 1.03 -11.32 -2.56
N LEU A 33 1.66 -10.89 -1.46
CA LEU A 33 1.02 -9.98 -0.51
C LEU A 33 0.97 -8.55 -1.09
N TYR A 34 0.55 -8.42 -2.35
CA TYR A 34 0.50 -7.13 -3.05
C TYR A 34 -0.89 -6.89 -3.63
N ALA A 35 -1.47 -5.82 -3.10
CA ALA A 35 -2.57 -5.01 -3.58
C ALA A 35 -3.97 -5.65 -3.57
N LEU A 36 -4.87 -4.96 -2.85
CA LEU A 36 -6.32 -5.02 -3.04
C LEU A 36 -6.64 -5.11 -4.54
N PRO A 37 -7.29 -6.17 -5.04
CA PRO A 37 -7.75 -6.20 -6.42
C PRO A 37 -9.00 -5.34 -6.48
N GLY A 38 -8.95 -4.23 -7.21
CA GLY A 38 -10.18 -3.50 -7.53
C GLY A 38 -10.01 -2.15 -8.21
N ILE A 39 -8.92 -1.43 -7.95
CA ILE A 39 -8.75 -0.07 -8.48
C ILE A 39 -7.48 -0.02 -9.33
N ASP A 40 -7.62 0.45 -10.57
CA ASP A 40 -6.49 0.76 -11.43
C ASP A 40 -5.64 1.86 -10.77
N LEU A 41 -4.38 1.54 -10.50
CA LEU A 41 -3.46 2.44 -9.81
C LEU A 41 -3.29 3.77 -10.56
N ASN A 42 -3.34 3.76 -11.90
CA ASN A 42 -3.21 4.97 -12.71
C ASN A 42 -4.47 5.84 -12.58
N ILE A 43 -5.65 5.22 -12.56
CA ILE A 43 -6.92 5.93 -12.34
C ILE A 43 -6.93 6.53 -10.92
N ARG A 44 -6.48 5.77 -9.91
CA ARG A 44 -6.40 6.27 -8.53
C ARG A 44 -5.41 7.43 -8.41
N GLN A 45 -4.26 7.37 -9.09
CA GLN A 45 -3.30 8.47 -9.15
C GLN A 45 -3.97 9.74 -9.70
N GLN A 46 -4.64 9.63 -10.85
CA GLN A 46 -5.34 10.77 -11.45
C GLN A 46 -6.41 11.36 -10.51
N GLN A 47 -7.21 10.51 -9.87
CA GLN A 47 -8.23 10.96 -8.90
C GLN A 47 -7.62 11.75 -7.73
N LEU A 48 -6.48 11.29 -7.21
CA LEU A 48 -5.78 11.97 -6.12
C LEU A 48 -5.17 13.30 -6.57
N GLU A 49 -4.67 13.41 -7.81
CA GLU A 49 -4.20 14.67 -8.38
C GLU A 49 -5.35 15.67 -8.56
N GLU A 50 -6.51 15.21 -9.03
CA GLU A 50 -7.73 16.03 -9.12
C GLU A 50 -8.20 16.49 -7.74
N GLU A 51 -8.20 15.60 -6.74
CA GLU A 51 -8.55 15.91 -5.36
C GLU A 51 -7.62 16.98 -4.77
N ARG A 52 -6.30 16.83 -4.97
CA ARG A 52 -5.31 17.84 -4.56
C ARG A 52 -5.60 19.20 -5.19
N ASN A 53 -5.96 19.25 -6.47
CA ASN A 53 -6.32 20.50 -7.14
C ASN A 53 -7.62 21.11 -6.57
N ARG A 54 -8.63 20.29 -6.28
CA ARG A 54 -9.87 20.74 -5.62
C ARG A 54 -9.60 21.31 -4.23
N LEU A 55 -8.74 20.66 -3.44
CA LEU A 55 -8.33 21.16 -2.14
C LEU A 55 -7.59 22.50 -2.26
N LEU A 56 -6.75 22.68 -3.27
CA LEU A 56 -6.04 23.94 -3.51
C LEU A 56 -7.00 25.09 -3.82
N ILE A 57 -8.00 24.83 -4.66
CA ILE A 57 -9.08 25.78 -4.94
C ILE A 57 -9.86 26.09 -3.65
N SER A 58 -10.22 25.07 -2.87
CA SER A 58 -10.91 25.25 -1.58
C SER A 58 -10.12 26.13 -0.61
N PHE A 59 -8.82 25.87 -0.48
CA PHE A 59 -7.92 26.65 0.35
C PHE A 59 -7.88 28.13 -0.07
N ASN A 60 -7.75 28.40 -1.36
CA ASN A 60 -7.77 29.76 -1.91
C ASN A 60 -9.11 30.45 -1.70
N ASN A 61 -10.22 29.72 -1.86
CA ASN A 61 -11.56 30.26 -1.63
C ASN A 61 -11.77 30.64 -0.16
N ILE A 62 -11.32 29.79 0.77
CA ILE A 62 -11.37 30.08 2.20
C ILE A 62 -10.49 31.30 2.52
N PHE A 63 -9.27 31.36 1.98
CA PHE A 63 -8.35 32.48 2.19
C PHE A 63 -8.96 33.82 1.74
N ASN A 64 -9.62 33.82 0.58
CA ASN A 64 -10.25 35.02 0.01
C ASN A 64 -11.64 35.33 0.58
N ASN A 65 -12.20 34.47 1.43
CA ASN A 65 -13.52 34.70 2.02
C ASN A 65 -13.40 35.69 3.19
N MET A 66 -13.81 36.94 2.92
CA MET A 66 -13.80 38.04 3.88
C MET A 66 -15.02 38.07 4.80
N ASP A 67 -16.07 37.30 4.47
CA ASP A 67 -17.26 37.15 5.33
C ASP A 67 -16.95 36.27 6.56
N LEU A 68 -15.91 35.44 6.47
CA LEU A 68 -15.40 34.66 7.60
C LEU A 68 -14.48 35.51 8.47
N ASN A 69 -14.65 35.41 9.79
CA ASN A 69 -13.68 35.97 10.72
C ASN A 69 -12.33 35.24 10.60
N SER A 70 -11.26 35.92 11.02
CA SER A 70 -9.88 35.43 10.88
C SER A 70 -9.64 34.08 11.56
N SER A 71 -10.20 33.86 12.76
CA SER A 71 -10.02 32.60 13.50
C SER A 71 -10.68 31.41 12.79
N THR A 72 -11.90 31.59 12.29
CA THR A 72 -12.62 30.56 11.52
C THR A 72 -11.92 30.27 10.22
N ARG A 73 -11.48 31.31 9.50
CA ARG A 73 -10.73 31.16 8.24
C ARG A 73 -9.44 30.37 8.44
N LEU A 74 -8.64 30.71 9.46
CA LEU A 74 -7.41 29.99 9.78
C LEU A 74 -7.65 28.53 10.16
N ARG A 75 -8.72 28.23 10.93
CA ARG A 75 -9.08 26.86 11.28
C ARG A 75 -9.42 26.04 10.05
N MET A 76 -10.30 26.56 9.18
CA MET A 76 -10.69 25.87 7.95
C MET A 76 -9.51 25.68 6.99
N MET A 77 -8.62 26.67 6.87
CA MET A 77 -7.39 26.54 6.08
C MET A 77 -6.48 25.42 6.61
N ARG A 78 -6.35 25.29 7.94
CA ARG A 78 -5.58 24.21 8.56
C ARG A 78 -6.17 22.83 8.25
N GLU A 79 -7.49 22.67 8.36
CA GLU A 79 -8.19 21.42 8.04
C GLU A 79 -7.99 21.01 6.56
N VAL A 80 -8.07 21.99 5.65
CA VAL A 80 -7.81 21.76 4.22
C VAL A 80 -6.34 21.41 3.98
N ALA A 81 -5.40 22.08 4.65
CA ALA A 81 -3.97 21.76 4.55
C ALA A 81 -3.64 20.36 5.08
N GLU A 82 -4.29 19.92 6.15
CA GLU A 82 -4.15 18.55 6.67
C GLU A 82 -4.67 17.52 5.65
N SER A 83 -5.84 17.79 5.05
CA SER A 83 -6.38 16.97 3.97
C SER A 83 -5.42 16.90 2.78
N MET A 84 -4.79 18.01 2.40
CA MET A 84 -3.78 18.02 1.32
C MET A 84 -2.57 17.15 1.64
N ASN A 85 -2.08 17.18 2.89
CA ASN A 85 -0.95 16.34 3.30
C ASN A 85 -1.31 14.86 3.17
N CYS A 86 -2.50 14.46 3.62
CA CYS A 86 -3.00 13.10 3.45
C CYS A 86 -3.09 12.70 1.96
N THR A 87 -3.62 13.57 1.11
CA THR A 87 -3.69 13.31 -0.35
C THR A 87 -2.29 13.17 -0.97
N LEU A 88 -1.31 13.96 -0.52
CA LEU A 88 0.08 13.86 -0.97
C LEU A 88 0.73 12.54 -0.54
N ASP A 89 0.51 12.11 0.70
CA ASP A 89 1.02 10.84 1.20
C ASP A 89 0.42 9.66 0.41
N ASP A 90 -0.88 9.72 0.12
CA ASP A 90 -1.56 8.74 -0.72
C ASP A 90 -1.01 8.71 -2.15
N LEU A 91 -0.74 9.88 -2.75
CA LEU A 91 -0.09 9.97 -4.06
C LEU A 91 1.29 9.31 -4.06
N GLN A 92 2.11 9.60 -3.06
CA GLN A 92 3.44 8.98 -2.93
C GLN A 92 3.32 7.46 -2.83
N ARG A 93 2.38 6.97 -2.02
CA ARG A 93 2.14 5.54 -1.85
C ARG A 93 1.68 4.87 -3.15
N ILE A 94 0.78 5.49 -3.92
CA ILE A 94 0.34 4.97 -5.21
C ILE A 94 1.50 4.95 -6.21
N ASN A 95 2.30 6.00 -6.27
CA ASN A 95 3.47 6.06 -7.15
C ASN A 95 4.49 4.95 -6.83
N GLN A 96 4.74 4.68 -5.54
CA GLN A 96 5.58 3.55 -5.13
C GLN A 96 5.00 2.20 -5.58
N GLN A 97 3.69 2.01 -5.47
CA GLN A 97 3.03 0.78 -5.94
C GLN A 97 3.15 0.60 -7.46
N ILE A 98 2.99 1.68 -8.23
CA ILE A 98 3.18 1.68 -9.68
C ILE A 98 4.62 1.28 -10.03
N LEU A 99 5.62 1.89 -9.39
CA LEU A 99 7.02 1.55 -9.60
C LEU A 99 7.32 0.07 -9.32
N MET A 100 6.82 -0.46 -8.20
CA MET A 100 6.99 -1.88 -7.86
C MET A 100 6.32 -2.81 -8.88
N ARG A 101 5.11 -2.46 -9.33
CA ARG A 101 4.37 -3.20 -10.36
C ARG A 101 5.20 -3.26 -11.65
N ASP A 102 5.70 -2.12 -12.09
CA ASP A 102 6.42 -2.00 -13.36
C ASP A 102 7.77 -2.74 -13.32
N GLN A 103 8.50 -2.66 -12.19
CA GLN A 103 9.71 -3.46 -11.96
C GLN A 103 9.43 -4.97 -12.01
N TYR A 104 8.34 -5.42 -11.38
CA TYR A 104 7.93 -6.82 -11.41
C TYR A 104 7.56 -7.28 -12.82
N HIS A 105 6.90 -6.44 -13.61
CA HIS A 105 6.60 -6.76 -15.02
C HIS A 105 7.87 -6.89 -15.86
N LEU A 106 8.82 -5.96 -15.72
CA LEU A 106 10.11 -6.01 -16.40
C LEU A 106 10.90 -7.27 -16.04
N GLN A 107 10.97 -7.63 -14.76
CA GLN A 107 11.65 -8.84 -14.32
C GLN A 107 11.01 -10.12 -14.91
N ASN A 108 9.69 -10.19 -14.95
CA ASN A 108 9.00 -11.32 -15.57
C ASN A 108 9.24 -11.41 -17.08
N GLN A 109 9.27 -10.28 -17.78
CA GLN A 109 9.59 -10.26 -19.21
C GLN A 109 11.01 -10.77 -19.46
N ASN A 110 11.99 -10.30 -18.70
CA ASN A 110 13.38 -10.76 -18.79
C ASN A 110 13.51 -12.26 -18.52
N ASN A 111 12.85 -12.78 -17.49
CA ASN A 111 12.86 -14.20 -17.16
C ASN A 111 12.24 -15.06 -18.28
N ARG A 112 11.14 -14.61 -18.89
CA ARG A 112 10.53 -15.29 -20.04
C ARG A 112 11.44 -15.29 -21.26
N ASN A 113 12.13 -14.19 -21.53
CA ASN A 113 13.07 -14.08 -22.65
C ASN A 113 14.29 -14.99 -22.47
N GLN A 114 14.84 -15.08 -21.25
CA GLN A 114 15.92 -16.03 -20.93
C GLN A 114 15.49 -17.48 -21.09
N GLN A 115 14.29 -17.84 -20.61
CA GLN A 115 13.77 -19.21 -20.74
C GLN A 115 13.52 -19.61 -22.22
N ASN A 116 13.11 -18.65 -23.06
CA ASN A 116 12.96 -18.89 -24.50
C ASN A 116 14.29 -19.06 -25.23
N ASN A 117 15.33 -18.32 -24.85
CA ASN A 117 16.67 -18.46 -25.43
C ASN A 117 17.32 -19.80 -25.05
N ASN A 118 17.17 -20.26 -23.80
CA ASN A 118 17.70 -21.55 -23.37
C ASN A 118 17.00 -22.78 -23.99
N ARG A 119 15.83 -22.60 -24.61
CA ARG A 119 15.11 -23.67 -25.33
C ARG A 119 15.42 -23.74 -26.83
N ARG A 120 16.09 -22.73 -27.38
CA ARG A 120 16.41 -22.63 -28.80
C ARG A 120 17.87 -23.00 -29.13
N ASN A 121 18.73 -23.05 -28.11
CA ASN A 121 20.10 -23.57 -28.20
C ASN A 121 20.13 -25.05 -27.81
#